data_AF-A0A6H1UCC5-F1
#
_entry.id   AF-A0A6H1UCC5-F1
#
_cell.length_a   1.000
_cell.length_b   1.000
_cell.length_c   1.000
_cell.angle_alpha   90.00
_cell.angle_beta   90.00
_cell.angle_gamma   90.00
#
_symmetry.space_group_name_H-M   'P 1'
#
loop_
_entity.id
_entity.type
_entity.pdbx_description
1 polymer ?
#
loop_
_entity_poly.entity_id
_entity_poly.type
_entity_poly.pdbx_seq_one_letter_code
_entity_poly.pdbx_strand_id
1 'polypeptide(L)'
;MKSIGFKGSLIASVLMLLALSLIVSNALSYKQLRDTTIETIDTRSLTNVNYEAEILSQWFARRSKAIESLAVNYLAGHSAEHYVLLAEITQAGAGIDEVMFSNEDNQSFSTYEGDNWDNGVAYPDLFDGTTRPWYQLGKASGVLDVTEVYLDANTNLPVISVVKSVEDGVILGDIYLGVLDDAVKSIDFPGAMAVIFDDSGTVLATDDPNLTVGEKLSELGMSTQWNQIHNEGQQRLEYVQHGVERLAYVKPVELVNDKRWHLMVEVDKRIAYAELDTALTSAIISSLIMLAIGCLLVLVVLNRMFQPILRLKAMVQELAQGEGDLTKRLPISSNDDIGQISESINQVVANMQQLMAEVVQASDHITASIDQVKRQALDTNDGLQAHSAETHQIVAAIEEMNATAQDVARNAAEASQFTERTNQKTQNSQAMIIDTAKTVTRLVGEVDSTASSIATINSDTVEITHVLKVIGDIADQTNLLALNAAIEAARAGDQGRGFAVVADEVRALAGRTQKSTAEVEATLAKLQHGSETSISAMAVAKGTCENTSVSTAAVVEELDSIVESVVQLNDLNSQIATAAEEQSSVALELSRNMNSIQDIVANLSQNGQQAATEATNLAAINDKLKEVIGRFKLS
;
A
#
# COMPACT_ATOMS: atom_id res chain seq x y z
N MET A 1 -0.90 -25.78 25.94
CA MET A 1 0.14 -24.93 26.53
C MET A 1 0.14 -23.61 25.78
N LYS A 2 -0.31 -22.51 26.39
CA LYS A 2 -0.24 -21.17 25.76
C LYS A 2 1.24 -20.83 25.62
N SER A 3 1.73 -20.66 24.39
CA SER A 3 3.11 -20.22 24.18
C SER A 3 3.28 -18.88 24.88
N ILE A 4 4.31 -18.81 25.72
CA ILE A 4 4.70 -17.57 26.36
C ILE A 4 5.08 -16.62 25.21
N GLY A 5 4.38 -15.49 25.09
CA GLY A 5 4.67 -14.51 24.03
C GLY A 5 6.11 -13.99 24.14
N PHE A 6 6.66 -13.45 23.04
CA PHE A 6 8.07 -13.02 22.97
C PHE A 6 8.53 -12.19 24.20
N LYS A 7 7.70 -11.26 24.66
CA LYS A 7 7.93 -10.48 25.89
C LYS A 7 8.10 -11.36 27.14
N GLY A 8 7.21 -12.34 27.33
CA GLY A 8 7.27 -13.24 28.47
C GLY A 8 8.46 -14.20 28.41
N SER A 9 8.83 -14.67 27.22
CA SER A 9 10.00 -15.53 27.04
C SER A 9 11.29 -14.77 27.32
N LEU A 10 11.38 -13.49 26.93
CA LEU A 10 12.52 -12.63 27.21
C LEU A 10 12.65 -12.29 28.70
N ILE A 11 11.53 -11.97 29.38
CA ILE A 11 11.52 -11.77 30.85
C ILE A 11 12.00 -13.04 31.54
N ALA A 12 11.45 -14.21 31.17
CA ALA A 12 11.79 -15.48 31.78
C ALA A 12 13.27 -15.85 31.59
N SER A 13 13.81 -15.67 30.37
CA SER A 13 15.22 -15.99 30.10
C SER A 13 16.20 -15.06 30.82
N VAL A 14 15.91 -13.75 30.87
CA VAL A 14 16.74 -12.79 31.61
C VAL A 14 16.72 -13.08 33.11
N LEU A 15 15.53 -13.32 33.70
CA LEU A 15 15.42 -13.66 35.12
C LEU A 15 16.09 -14.99 35.45
N MET A 16 15.99 -15.99 34.58
CA MET A 16 16.66 -17.28 34.75
C MET A 16 18.18 -17.13 34.73
N LEU A 17 18.72 -16.34 33.79
CA LEU A 17 20.16 -16.05 33.74
C LEU A 17 20.64 -15.29 34.99
N LEU A 18 19.86 -14.31 35.46
CA LEU A 18 20.18 -13.51 36.65
C LEU A 18 20.17 -14.36 37.93
N ALA A 19 19.19 -15.25 38.06
CA ALA A 19 19.13 -16.22 39.16
C ALA A 19 20.31 -17.20 39.10
N LEU A 20 20.62 -17.75 37.92
CA LEU A 20 21.72 -18.68 37.73
C LEU A 20 23.08 -18.02 38.05
N SER A 21 23.30 -16.78 37.61
CA SER A 21 24.56 -16.07 37.89
C SER A 21 24.73 -15.79 39.37
N LEU A 22 23.66 -15.40 40.07
CA LEU A 22 23.67 -15.18 41.53
C LEU A 22 23.98 -16.49 42.28
N ILE A 23 23.36 -17.60 41.88
CA ILE A 23 23.61 -18.92 42.49
C ILE A 23 25.06 -19.33 42.31
N VAL A 24 25.61 -19.25 41.09
CA VAL A 24 26.99 -19.64 40.81
C VAL A 24 27.99 -18.73 41.52
N SER A 25 27.79 -17.41 41.48
CA SER A 25 28.69 -16.47 42.13
C SER A 25 28.69 -16.64 43.65
N ASN A 26 27.53 -16.87 44.26
CA ASN A 26 27.43 -17.07 45.70
C ASN A 26 28.04 -18.41 46.13
N ALA A 27 27.81 -19.49 45.37
CA ALA A 27 28.45 -20.79 45.60
C ALA A 27 29.99 -20.71 45.54
N LEU A 28 30.53 -19.96 44.57
CA LEU A 28 31.98 -19.72 44.46
C LEU A 28 32.51 -18.90 45.64
N SER A 29 31.82 -17.82 46.02
CA SER A 29 32.22 -16.96 47.14
C SER A 29 32.21 -17.71 48.48
N TYR A 30 31.19 -18.54 48.72
CA TYR A 30 31.12 -19.36 49.93
C TYR A 30 32.24 -20.40 49.97
N LYS A 31 32.51 -21.07 48.84
CA LYS A 31 33.61 -22.03 48.74
C LYS A 31 34.96 -21.36 49.07
N GLN A 32 35.21 -20.19 48.47
CA GLN A 32 36.44 -19.44 48.71
C GLN A 32 36.57 -19.04 50.18
N LEU A 33 35.51 -18.51 50.80
CA LEU A 33 35.54 -18.11 52.21
C LEU A 33 35.79 -19.31 53.13
N ARG A 34 35.10 -20.43 52.89
CA ARG A 34 35.31 -21.67 53.65
C ARG A 34 36.75 -22.16 53.58
N ASP A 35 37.29 -22.25 52.36
CA ASP A 35 38.64 -22.76 52.16
C ASP A 35 39.68 -21.83 52.85
N THR A 36 39.49 -20.49 52.78
CA THR A 36 40.33 -19.52 53.50
C THR A 36 40.21 -19.59 55.02
N THR A 37 39.01 -19.77 55.58
CA THR A 37 38.81 -19.87 57.02
C THR A 37 39.48 -21.13 57.58
N ILE A 38 39.33 -22.28 56.90
CA ILE A 38 39.99 -23.53 57.30
C ILE A 38 41.51 -23.35 57.32
N GLU A 39 42.08 -22.82 56.24
CA GLU A 39 43.53 -22.59 56.10
C GLU A 39 44.07 -21.64 57.19
N THR A 40 43.32 -20.59 57.51
CA THR A 40 43.70 -19.60 58.54
C THR A 40 43.74 -20.24 59.92
N ILE A 41 42.73 -21.04 60.27
CA ILE A 41 42.64 -21.71 61.57
C ILE A 41 43.74 -22.76 61.71
N ASP A 42 43.98 -23.56 60.68
CA ASP A 42 45.04 -24.57 60.68
C ASP A 42 46.41 -23.92 60.84
N THR A 43 46.70 -22.89 60.06
CA THR A 43 47.99 -22.19 60.11
C THR A 43 48.20 -21.53 61.47
N ARG A 44 47.19 -20.82 61.99
CA ARG A 44 47.28 -20.13 63.28
C ARG A 44 47.46 -21.11 64.44
N SER A 45 46.67 -22.19 64.45
CA SER A 45 46.72 -23.17 65.54
C SER A 45 48.05 -23.92 65.53
N LEU A 46 48.51 -24.42 64.38
CA LEU A 46 49.85 -25.03 64.25
C LEU A 46 50.97 -24.06 64.67
N THR A 47 50.89 -22.79 64.25
CA THR A 47 51.90 -21.78 64.64
C THR A 47 51.94 -21.60 66.15
N ASN A 48 50.79 -21.51 66.81
CA ASN A 48 50.71 -21.37 68.26
C ASN A 48 51.25 -22.61 68.99
N VAL A 49 50.83 -23.82 68.59
CA VAL A 49 51.33 -25.06 69.21
C VAL A 49 52.84 -25.20 69.01
N ASN A 50 53.35 -24.87 67.82
CA ASN A 50 54.79 -24.87 67.55
C ASN A 50 55.53 -23.91 68.48
N TYR A 51 55.00 -22.71 68.69
CA TYR A 51 55.61 -21.69 69.54
C TYR A 51 55.69 -22.15 71.00
N GLU A 52 54.60 -22.69 71.54
CA GLU A 52 54.55 -23.17 72.93
C GLU A 52 55.41 -24.41 73.17
N ALA A 53 55.43 -25.35 72.22
CA ALA A 53 56.28 -26.54 72.28
C ALA A 53 57.78 -26.17 72.28
N GLU A 54 58.17 -25.14 71.51
CA GLU A 54 59.54 -24.63 71.48
C GLU A 54 59.92 -23.95 72.80
N ILE A 55 59.00 -23.19 73.42
CA ILE A 55 59.21 -22.61 74.76
C ILE A 55 59.47 -23.71 75.79
N LEU A 56 58.65 -24.77 75.78
CA LEU A 56 58.81 -25.92 76.68
C LEU A 56 60.13 -26.65 76.45
N SER A 57 60.51 -26.87 75.19
CA SER A 57 61.77 -27.51 74.81
C SER A 57 62.97 -26.71 75.32
N GLN A 58 62.99 -25.39 75.09
CA GLN A 58 64.05 -24.51 75.58
C GLN A 58 64.07 -24.40 77.12
N TRP A 59 62.90 -24.42 77.75
CA TRP A 59 62.77 -24.43 79.20
C TRP A 59 63.40 -25.69 79.81
N PHE A 60 63.14 -26.86 79.22
CA PHE A 60 63.71 -28.14 79.66
C PHE A 60 65.22 -28.21 79.36
N ALA A 61 65.64 -27.83 78.14
CA ALA A 61 67.04 -27.86 77.71
C ALA A 61 67.95 -26.98 78.59
N ARG A 62 67.46 -25.85 79.09
CA ARG A 62 68.22 -25.00 80.02
C ARG A 62 68.51 -25.71 81.35
N ARG A 63 67.55 -26.47 81.87
CA ARG A 63 67.70 -27.25 83.11
C ARG A 63 68.59 -28.46 82.91
N SER A 64 68.37 -29.20 81.83
CA SER A 64 69.18 -30.39 81.56
C SER A 64 70.66 -30.05 81.31
N LYS A 65 70.94 -28.96 80.59
CA LYS A 65 72.30 -28.46 80.37
C LYS A 65 73.00 -28.01 81.66
N ALA A 66 72.25 -27.56 82.67
CA ALA A 66 72.83 -27.21 83.97
C ALA A 66 73.32 -28.44 84.72
N ILE A 67 72.56 -29.55 84.70
CA ILE A 67 73.01 -30.85 85.24
C ILE A 67 74.21 -31.39 84.47
N GLU A 68 74.20 -31.26 83.14
CA GLU A 68 75.36 -31.65 82.32
C GLU A 68 76.61 -30.81 82.68
N SER A 69 76.44 -29.50 82.86
CA SER A 69 77.54 -28.61 83.24
C SER A 69 78.04 -28.91 84.64
N LEU A 70 77.15 -29.27 85.57
CA LEU A 70 77.49 -29.71 86.91
C LEU A 70 78.32 -31.00 86.89
N ALA A 71 77.94 -31.97 86.04
CA ALA A 71 78.69 -33.21 85.85
C ALA A 71 80.09 -32.99 85.29
N VAL A 72 80.29 -32.02 84.39
CA VAL A 72 81.62 -31.69 83.85
C VAL A 72 82.54 -31.09 84.93
N ASN A 73 81.99 -30.38 85.91
CA ASN A 73 82.75 -29.77 86.99
C ASN A 73 82.89 -30.68 88.22
N TYR A 74 82.41 -31.93 88.13
CA TYR A 74 82.52 -32.90 89.19
C TYR A 74 83.96 -33.43 89.29
N LEU A 75 84.49 -33.47 90.51
CA LEU A 75 85.80 -34.04 90.83
C LEU A 75 85.63 -35.00 92.02
N ALA A 76 85.99 -36.27 91.84
CA ALA A 76 85.88 -37.27 92.89
C ALA A 76 86.77 -36.95 94.11
N GLY A 77 86.34 -37.37 95.30
CA GLY A 77 87.11 -37.25 96.55
C GLY A 77 87.14 -35.87 97.22
N HIS A 78 86.29 -34.92 96.81
CA HIS A 78 86.11 -33.63 97.51
C HIS A 78 85.26 -33.75 98.81
N SER A 79 85.19 -32.68 99.61
CA SER A 79 84.40 -32.66 100.85
C SER A 79 82.90 -32.64 100.58
N ALA A 80 82.11 -33.15 101.52
CA ALA A 80 80.65 -33.11 101.46
C ALA A 80 80.11 -31.68 101.23
N GLU A 81 80.68 -30.70 101.94
CA GLU A 81 80.36 -29.27 101.80
C GLU A 81 80.57 -28.75 100.36
N HIS A 82 81.55 -29.29 99.63
CA HIS A 82 81.81 -28.90 98.24
C HIS A 82 80.71 -29.38 97.31
N TYR A 83 80.26 -30.63 97.45
CA TYR A 83 79.19 -31.19 96.63
C TYR A 83 77.83 -30.55 96.92
N VAL A 84 77.51 -30.29 98.19
CA VAL A 84 76.29 -29.55 98.58
C VAL A 84 76.30 -28.14 97.98
N LEU A 85 77.42 -27.41 98.08
CA LEU A 85 77.54 -26.07 97.48
C LEU A 85 77.36 -26.09 95.95
N LEU A 86 77.95 -27.08 95.27
CA LEU A 86 77.77 -27.26 93.82
C LEU A 86 76.30 -27.56 93.46
N ALA A 87 75.62 -28.35 94.28
CA ALA A 87 74.19 -28.63 94.16
C ALA A 87 73.37 -27.33 94.29
N GLU A 88 73.61 -26.54 95.35
CA GLU A 88 72.89 -25.28 95.64
C GLU A 88 73.08 -24.23 94.54
N ILE A 89 74.31 -24.04 94.05
CA ILE A 89 74.59 -23.10 92.95
C ILE A 89 73.84 -23.52 91.69
N THR A 90 73.77 -24.82 91.40
CA THR A 90 73.10 -25.34 90.21
C THR A 90 71.58 -25.20 90.33
N GLN A 91 71.01 -25.53 91.49
CA GLN A 91 69.60 -25.35 91.80
C GLN A 91 69.18 -23.88 91.62
N ALA A 92 69.89 -22.94 92.26
CA ALA A 92 69.60 -21.51 92.18
C ALA A 92 69.82 -20.91 90.78
N GLY A 93 70.85 -21.38 90.04
CA GLY A 93 71.23 -20.85 88.73
C GLY A 93 70.37 -21.35 87.57
N ALA A 94 69.80 -22.55 87.67
CA ALA A 94 69.07 -23.20 86.58
C ALA A 94 67.56 -23.34 86.84
N GLY A 95 67.10 -23.03 88.05
CA GLY A 95 65.70 -23.19 88.45
C GLY A 95 65.26 -24.64 88.45
N ILE A 96 66.16 -25.54 88.86
CA ILE A 96 65.89 -26.96 89.14
C ILE A 96 65.37 -27.04 90.57
N ASP A 97 64.41 -27.93 90.84
CA ASP A 97 63.73 -27.97 92.13
C ASP A 97 64.57 -28.67 93.20
N GLU A 98 65.29 -29.73 92.84
CA GLU A 98 66.27 -30.39 93.71
C GLU A 98 67.48 -30.89 92.91
N VAL A 99 68.69 -30.72 93.43
CA VAL A 99 69.91 -31.29 92.83
C VAL A 99 70.56 -32.23 93.82
N MET A 100 70.84 -33.45 93.40
CA MET A 100 71.42 -34.48 94.25
C MET A 100 72.57 -35.20 93.56
N PHE A 101 73.57 -35.57 94.35
CA PHE A 101 74.69 -36.43 94.00
C PHE A 101 74.56 -37.70 94.84
N SER A 102 74.86 -38.85 94.27
CA SER A 102 75.12 -40.06 95.04
C SER A 102 76.33 -40.77 94.47
N ASN A 103 77.20 -41.29 95.32
CA ASN A 103 78.36 -42.07 94.89
C ASN A 103 78.16 -43.58 95.12
N GLU A 104 79.08 -44.38 94.60
CA GLU A 104 79.05 -45.85 94.73
C GLU A 104 79.21 -46.34 96.18
N ASP A 105 79.77 -45.51 97.06
CA ASP A 105 79.95 -45.80 98.49
C ASP A 105 78.70 -45.46 99.34
N ASN A 106 77.56 -45.21 98.68
CA ASN A 106 76.29 -44.85 99.32
C ASN A 106 76.35 -43.53 100.12
N GLN A 107 77.14 -42.58 99.65
CA GLN A 107 77.13 -41.20 100.16
C GLN A 107 76.34 -40.33 99.20
N SER A 108 75.35 -39.61 99.73
CA SER A 108 74.49 -38.72 98.94
C SER A 108 74.56 -37.30 99.47
N PHE A 109 74.61 -36.34 98.53
CA PHE A 109 74.67 -34.91 98.79
C PHE A 109 73.54 -34.22 98.02
N SER A 110 72.66 -33.47 98.67
CA SER A 110 71.50 -32.85 98.04
C SER A 110 71.35 -31.40 98.48
N THR A 111 70.62 -30.62 97.69
CA THR A 111 70.03 -29.35 98.10
C THR A 111 68.83 -29.50 99.03
N TYR A 112 68.37 -30.73 99.27
CA TYR A 112 67.24 -31.00 100.15
C TYR A 112 67.64 -30.98 101.64
N GLU A 113 66.80 -30.34 102.45
CA GLU A 113 66.86 -30.37 103.91
C GLU A 113 65.65 -31.14 104.46
N GLY A 114 65.89 -32.16 105.29
CA GLY A 114 64.81 -32.91 105.95
C GLY A 114 65.34 -33.94 106.95
N ASP A 115 64.43 -34.67 107.61
CA ASP A 115 64.75 -35.52 108.78
C ASP A 115 65.83 -36.60 108.54
N ASN A 116 66.07 -36.97 107.27
CA ASN A 116 67.07 -37.97 106.87
C ASN A 116 68.40 -37.36 106.39
N TRP A 117 68.56 -36.03 106.49
CA TRP A 117 69.69 -35.26 105.96
C TRP A 117 70.26 -34.31 107.03
N ASP A 118 71.57 -34.11 107.03
CA ASP A 118 72.29 -33.15 107.86
C ASP A 118 73.03 -32.15 106.96
N ASN A 119 72.53 -30.91 106.87
CA ASN A 119 73.07 -29.84 106.00
C ASN A 119 73.40 -30.32 104.58
N GLY A 120 72.44 -30.98 103.92
CA GLY A 120 72.58 -31.48 102.55
C GLY A 120 73.35 -32.81 102.43
N VAL A 121 73.73 -33.46 103.53
CA VAL A 121 74.38 -34.79 103.52
C VAL A 121 73.42 -35.85 104.04
N ALA A 122 73.21 -36.92 103.27
CA ALA A 122 72.32 -38.00 103.69
C ALA A 122 72.94 -38.85 104.80
N TYR A 123 72.12 -39.28 105.77
CA TYR A 123 72.49 -40.37 106.68
C TYR A 123 72.45 -41.71 105.91
N PRO A 124 73.59 -42.43 105.75
CA PRO A 124 73.65 -43.62 104.89
C PRO A 124 72.70 -44.77 105.29
N ASP A 125 72.32 -44.84 106.57
CA ASP A 125 71.38 -45.83 107.09
C ASP A 125 69.90 -45.50 106.78
N LEU A 126 69.60 -44.24 106.43
CA LEU A 126 68.23 -43.73 106.20
C LEU A 126 67.94 -43.42 104.74
N PHE A 127 68.98 -43.19 103.93
CA PHE A 127 68.83 -42.93 102.51
C PHE A 127 69.93 -43.63 101.73
N ASP A 128 69.52 -44.47 100.77
CA ASP A 128 70.41 -45.10 99.80
C ASP A 128 70.05 -44.62 98.39
N GLY A 129 70.87 -43.72 97.86
CA GLY A 129 70.70 -43.18 96.51
C GLY A 129 70.98 -44.23 95.42
N THR A 130 71.87 -45.19 95.69
CA THR A 130 72.28 -46.20 94.70
C THR A 130 71.16 -47.17 94.34
N THR A 131 70.21 -47.40 95.26
CA THR A 131 69.04 -48.26 95.01
C THR A 131 67.93 -47.59 94.19
N ARG A 132 68.01 -46.27 93.96
CA ARG A 132 66.92 -45.51 93.33
C ARG A 132 66.89 -45.69 91.80
N PRO A 133 65.69 -45.70 91.18
CA PRO A 133 65.56 -45.84 89.73
C PRO A 133 66.35 -44.80 88.93
N TRP A 134 66.39 -43.55 89.39
CA TRP A 134 67.15 -42.48 88.75
C TRP A 134 68.66 -42.75 88.75
N TYR A 135 69.20 -43.33 89.82
CA TYR A 135 70.63 -43.65 89.94
C TYR A 135 70.98 -44.79 88.99
N GLN A 136 70.15 -45.83 88.97
CA GLN A 136 70.30 -46.96 88.05
C GLN A 136 70.22 -46.50 86.59
N LEU A 137 69.30 -45.59 86.26
CA LEU A 137 69.20 -45.01 84.92
C LEU A 137 70.45 -44.19 84.57
N GLY A 138 70.86 -43.26 85.45
CA GLY A 138 72.03 -42.41 85.21
C GLY A 138 73.31 -43.22 85.02
N LYS A 139 73.51 -44.25 85.85
CA LYS A 139 74.67 -45.17 85.75
C LYS A 139 74.63 -46.02 84.49
N ALA A 140 73.46 -46.55 84.11
CA ALA A 140 73.29 -47.38 82.93
C ALA A 140 73.39 -46.59 81.61
N SER A 141 72.87 -45.37 81.59
CA SER A 141 72.81 -44.53 80.39
C SER A 141 74.20 -43.98 80.02
N GLY A 142 74.99 -43.53 80.99
CA GLY A 142 76.31 -42.92 80.76
C GLY A 142 76.27 -41.53 80.08
N VAL A 143 75.14 -41.19 79.47
CA VAL A 143 74.85 -39.90 78.84
C VAL A 143 73.89 -39.08 79.71
N LEU A 144 73.58 -37.86 79.26
CA LEU A 144 72.53 -37.07 79.89
C LEU A 144 71.19 -37.71 79.55
N ASP A 145 70.45 -38.15 80.56
CA ASP A 145 69.18 -38.85 80.39
C ASP A 145 68.12 -38.24 81.30
N VAL A 146 66.88 -38.65 81.09
CA VAL A 146 65.73 -38.22 81.87
C VAL A 146 64.88 -39.41 82.29
N THR A 147 64.42 -39.43 83.53
CA THR A 147 63.58 -40.51 84.06
C THR A 147 62.18 -40.49 83.42
N GLU A 148 61.43 -41.58 83.60
CA GLU A 148 59.97 -41.48 83.53
C GLU A 148 59.47 -40.61 84.70
N VAL A 149 58.21 -40.17 84.64
CA VAL A 149 57.62 -39.41 85.74
C VAL A 149 57.40 -40.32 86.93
N TYR A 150 57.88 -39.88 88.09
CA TYR A 150 57.68 -40.59 89.35
C TYR A 150 57.31 -39.60 90.45
N LEU A 151 56.79 -40.11 91.57
CA LEU A 151 56.52 -39.28 92.75
C LEU A 151 57.82 -39.12 93.53
N ASP A 152 58.24 -37.87 93.72
CA ASP A 152 59.38 -37.57 94.56
C ASP A 152 59.15 -38.14 95.97
N ALA A 153 60.18 -38.79 96.51
CA ALA A 153 60.08 -39.54 97.75
C ALA A 153 59.86 -38.62 98.97
N ASN A 154 60.20 -37.35 98.85
CA ASN A 154 60.15 -36.38 99.93
C ASN A 154 58.86 -35.54 99.89
N THR A 155 58.54 -35.00 98.72
CA THR A 155 57.42 -34.07 98.51
C THR A 155 56.13 -34.76 98.05
N ASN A 156 56.22 -35.99 97.55
CA ASN A 156 55.13 -36.71 96.91
C ASN A 156 54.51 -35.94 95.72
N LEU A 157 55.28 -35.01 95.13
CA LEU A 157 54.92 -34.32 93.89
C LEU A 157 55.40 -35.14 92.70
N PRO A 158 54.70 -35.09 91.55
CA PRO A 158 55.17 -35.71 90.33
C PRO A 158 56.37 -34.93 89.79
N VAL A 159 57.48 -35.65 89.61
CA VAL A 159 58.74 -35.09 89.16
C VAL A 159 59.26 -35.88 87.97
N ILE A 160 60.03 -35.19 87.16
CA ILE A 160 60.90 -35.81 86.18
C ILE A 160 62.32 -35.39 86.47
N SER A 161 63.26 -36.31 86.32
CA SER A 161 64.61 -36.06 86.79
C SER A 161 65.62 -36.20 85.68
N VAL A 162 66.45 -35.18 85.54
CA VAL A 162 67.60 -35.20 84.64
C VAL A 162 68.75 -35.87 85.38
N VAL A 163 69.30 -36.93 84.80
CA VAL A 163 70.36 -37.72 85.40
C VAL A 163 71.61 -37.72 84.53
N LYS A 164 72.78 -37.73 85.18
CA LYS A 164 74.07 -37.83 84.49
C LYS A 164 75.08 -38.60 85.35
N SER A 165 75.70 -39.63 84.77
CA SER A 165 76.80 -40.35 85.44
C SER A 165 78.05 -39.47 85.57
N VAL A 166 78.74 -39.62 86.69
CA VAL A 166 80.07 -39.07 86.97
C VAL A 166 81.04 -40.20 87.35
N GLU A 167 82.32 -39.88 87.62
CA GLU A 167 83.40 -40.86 87.80
C GLU A 167 83.07 -41.97 88.81
N ASP A 168 82.57 -41.59 89.98
CA ASP A 168 82.27 -42.48 91.12
C ASP A 168 80.78 -42.41 91.54
N GLY A 169 79.89 -41.91 90.68
CA GLY A 169 78.49 -41.67 91.08
C GLY A 169 77.54 -41.21 89.98
N VAL A 170 76.40 -40.67 90.39
CA VAL A 170 75.36 -40.10 89.52
C VAL A 170 74.84 -38.79 90.11
N ILE A 171 74.65 -37.81 89.24
CA ILE A 171 73.99 -36.54 89.53
C ILE A 171 72.55 -36.61 89.05
N LEU A 172 71.66 -36.02 89.84
CA LEU A 172 70.24 -35.87 89.66
C LEU A 172 69.89 -34.37 89.68
N GLY A 173 68.99 -33.96 88.80
CA GLY A 173 68.24 -32.72 88.92
C GLY A 173 66.75 -33.01 88.78
N ASP A 174 66.00 -32.92 89.88
CA ASP A 174 64.56 -33.09 89.88
C ASP A 174 63.87 -31.80 89.41
N ILE A 175 62.91 -31.99 88.51
CA ILE A 175 62.11 -30.94 87.92
C ILE A 175 60.65 -31.25 88.22
N TYR A 176 60.00 -30.36 88.96
CA TYR A 176 58.60 -30.48 89.33
C TYR A 176 57.71 -30.14 88.14
N LEU A 177 56.72 -31.00 87.88
CA LEU A 177 55.87 -30.88 86.70
C LEU A 177 54.78 -29.81 86.82
N GLY A 178 54.66 -29.13 87.97
CA GLY A 178 53.70 -28.04 88.16
C GLY A 178 53.85 -26.89 87.15
N VAL A 179 55.03 -26.72 86.54
CA VAL A 179 55.20 -25.74 85.46
C VAL A 179 54.39 -26.08 84.20
N LEU A 180 54.13 -27.36 83.96
CA LEU A 180 53.44 -27.84 82.77
C LEU A 180 51.96 -27.47 82.83
N ASP A 181 51.39 -27.35 84.05
CA ASP A 181 50.04 -26.85 84.26
C ASP A 181 49.89 -25.38 83.84
N ASP A 182 50.92 -24.57 84.04
CA ASP A 182 50.93 -23.18 83.58
C ASP A 182 51.06 -23.10 82.06
N ALA A 183 51.83 -24.01 81.46
CA ALA A 183 52.03 -24.07 80.00
C ALA A 183 50.77 -24.51 79.24
N VAL A 184 49.97 -25.43 79.79
CA VAL A 184 48.67 -25.77 79.17
C VAL A 184 47.65 -24.63 79.34
N LYS A 185 47.68 -23.90 80.46
CA LYS A 185 46.76 -22.77 80.72
C LYS A 185 47.12 -21.49 79.97
N SER A 186 48.36 -21.32 79.52
CA SER A 186 48.79 -20.14 78.76
C SER A 186 48.32 -20.14 77.30
N ILE A 187 47.72 -21.25 76.85
CA ILE A 187 47.22 -21.40 75.47
C ILE A 187 45.93 -20.59 75.30
N ASP A 188 46.10 -19.33 74.90
CA ASP A 188 45.00 -18.39 74.66
C ASP A 188 44.41 -18.57 73.25
N PHE A 189 43.53 -19.56 73.12
CA PHE A 189 42.75 -19.76 71.91
C PHE A 189 41.27 -20.07 72.23
N PRO A 190 40.29 -19.41 71.59
CA PRO A 190 38.87 -19.58 71.92
C PRO A 190 38.41 -21.04 71.79
N GLY A 191 38.00 -21.65 72.90
CA GLY A 191 37.55 -23.03 72.94
C GLY A 191 38.66 -24.06 72.76
N ALA A 192 39.93 -23.65 72.92
CA ALA A 192 41.05 -24.56 72.98
C ALA A 192 41.14 -25.26 74.33
N MET A 193 41.64 -26.48 74.28
CA MET A 193 42.12 -27.27 75.41
C MET A 193 43.48 -27.83 75.03
N ALA A 194 44.36 -28.02 75.98
CA ALA A 194 45.71 -28.47 75.81
C ALA A 194 46.04 -29.64 76.72
N VAL A 195 46.90 -30.52 76.22
CA VAL A 195 47.43 -31.65 76.95
C VAL A 195 48.89 -31.86 76.59
N ILE A 196 49.71 -32.10 77.61
CA ILE A 196 51.09 -32.53 77.49
C ILE A 196 51.15 -33.98 77.92
N PHE A 197 51.73 -34.84 77.11
CA PHE A 197 51.90 -36.26 77.42
C PHE A 197 53.26 -36.79 76.96
N ASP A 198 53.76 -37.85 77.58
CA ASP A 198 55.02 -38.47 77.17
C ASP A 198 54.88 -39.45 75.99
N ASP A 199 56.00 -39.97 75.50
CA ASP A 199 56.01 -40.98 74.43
C ASP A 199 55.24 -42.28 74.77
N SER A 200 55.02 -42.58 76.07
CA SER A 200 54.20 -43.73 76.50
C SER A 200 52.70 -43.44 76.48
N GLY A 201 52.32 -42.19 76.21
CA GLY A 201 50.94 -41.69 76.22
C GLY A 201 50.46 -41.25 77.59
N THR A 202 51.35 -41.06 78.56
CA THR A 202 50.96 -40.70 79.93
C THR A 202 50.69 -39.21 80.05
N VAL A 203 49.52 -38.90 80.60
CA VAL A 203 49.06 -37.66 81.26
C VAL A 203 50.12 -36.81 81.97
N LEU A 204 50.75 -35.79 81.40
CA LEU A 204 51.69 -34.94 82.17
C LEU A 204 51.06 -33.65 82.70
N ALA A 205 50.29 -32.96 81.87
CA ALA A 205 49.51 -31.78 82.26
C ALA A 205 48.35 -31.60 81.30
N THR A 206 47.23 -31.05 81.77
CA THR A 206 46.08 -30.76 80.90
C THR A 206 45.17 -29.72 81.53
N ASP A 207 44.51 -28.92 80.70
CA ASP A 207 43.37 -28.08 81.07
C ASP A 207 42.03 -28.65 80.58
N ASP A 208 42.03 -29.84 79.96
CA ASP A 208 40.81 -30.57 79.61
C ASP A 208 40.25 -31.23 80.88
N PRO A 209 39.04 -30.86 81.33
CA PRO A 209 38.42 -31.46 82.51
C PRO A 209 38.10 -32.96 82.36
N ASN A 210 38.22 -33.52 81.15
CA ASN A 210 37.97 -34.93 80.88
C ASN A 210 39.26 -35.78 80.86
N LEU A 211 40.44 -35.16 80.98
CA LEU A 211 41.72 -35.87 81.04
C LEU A 211 42.31 -35.76 82.45
N THR A 212 42.90 -36.86 82.91
CA THR A 212 43.49 -36.96 84.25
C THR A 212 45.00 -37.11 84.14
N VAL A 213 45.78 -36.27 84.85
CA VAL A 213 47.24 -36.39 84.95
C VAL A 213 47.62 -37.75 85.54
N GLY A 214 48.60 -38.42 84.94
CA GLY A 214 49.09 -39.76 85.31
C GLY A 214 48.41 -40.93 84.60
N GLU A 215 47.24 -40.73 83.97
CA GLU A 215 46.56 -41.78 83.20
C GLU A 215 47.05 -41.82 81.74
N LYS A 216 46.93 -42.96 81.07
CA LYS A 216 47.32 -43.08 79.65
C LYS A 216 46.20 -42.60 78.74
N LEU A 217 46.54 -41.85 77.70
CA LEU A 217 45.61 -41.44 76.65
C LEU A 217 44.83 -42.61 76.03
N SER A 218 45.45 -43.80 75.95
CA SER A 218 44.80 -45.01 75.47
C SER A 218 43.67 -45.52 76.39
N GLU A 219 43.77 -45.27 77.69
CA GLU A 219 42.78 -45.62 78.71
C GLU A 219 41.65 -44.58 78.76
N LEU A 220 41.94 -43.34 78.40
CA LEU A 220 41.01 -42.21 78.31
C LEU A 220 40.22 -42.17 76.98
N GLY A 221 40.19 -43.27 76.23
CA GLY A 221 39.47 -43.38 74.96
C GLY A 221 40.14 -42.68 73.77
N MET A 222 41.39 -42.22 73.92
CA MET A 222 42.18 -41.55 72.88
C MET A 222 43.24 -42.45 72.25
N SER A 223 43.02 -43.77 72.24
CA SER A 223 43.97 -44.76 71.71
C SER A 223 44.26 -44.59 70.22
N THR A 224 43.29 -44.11 69.44
CA THR A 224 43.47 -43.87 68.00
C THR A 224 44.31 -42.62 67.76
N GLN A 225 44.04 -41.56 68.50
CA GLN A 225 44.74 -40.28 68.42
C GLN A 225 46.20 -40.46 68.86
N TRP A 226 46.44 -41.14 69.98
CA TRP A 226 47.79 -41.44 70.44
C TRP A 226 48.58 -42.22 69.39
N ASN A 227 47.99 -43.24 68.75
CA ASN A 227 48.65 -43.98 67.66
C ASN A 227 48.99 -43.08 66.46
N GLN A 228 48.07 -42.20 66.05
CA GLN A 228 48.29 -41.29 64.91
C GLN A 228 49.37 -40.24 65.22
N ILE A 229 49.45 -39.79 66.47
CA ILE A 229 50.51 -38.85 66.90
C ILE A 229 51.85 -39.57 66.97
N HIS A 230 51.92 -40.65 67.74
CA HIS A 230 53.18 -41.28 68.11
C HIS A 230 53.78 -42.11 66.97
N ASN A 231 52.97 -42.93 66.28
CA ASN A 231 53.45 -43.83 65.23
C ASN A 231 53.44 -43.21 63.84
N GLU A 232 52.43 -42.38 63.52
CA GLU A 232 52.28 -41.78 62.19
C GLU A 232 52.84 -40.35 62.11
N GLY A 233 53.19 -39.73 63.24
CA GLY A 233 53.73 -38.37 63.29
C GLY A 233 52.72 -37.30 62.86
N GLN A 234 51.42 -37.56 63.00
CA GLN A 234 50.39 -36.61 62.59
C GLN A 234 50.42 -35.37 63.49
N GLN A 235 50.59 -34.21 62.86
CA GLN A 235 50.59 -32.90 63.52
C GLN A 235 49.21 -32.24 63.54
N ARG A 236 48.25 -32.78 62.78
CA ARG A 236 46.87 -32.31 62.72
C ARG A 236 45.91 -33.49 62.64
N LEU A 237 44.91 -33.50 63.50
CA LEU A 237 43.92 -34.57 63.62
C LEU A 237 42.52 -33.95 63.62
N GLU A 238 41.57 -34.66 63.02
CA GLU A 238 40.14 -34.39 63.23
C GLU A 238 39.48 -35.62 63.83
N TYR A 239 38.72 -35.43 64.90
CA TYR A 239 37.97 -36.52 65.50
C TYR A 239 36.78 -35.99 66.28
N VAL A 240 35.92 -36.93 66.69
CA VAL A 240 34.80 -36.63 67.56
C VAL A 240 35.12 -37.16 68.94
N GLN A 241 35.07 -36.29 69.94
CA GLN A 241 35.21 -36.67 71.33
C GLN A 241 33.98 -36.16 72.09
N HIS A 242 33.30 -37.05 72.79
CA HIS A 242 32.08 -36.73 73.55
C HIS A 242 31.00 -35.98 72.74
N GLY A 243 30.88 -36.27 71.44
CA GLY A 243 29.90 -35.64 70.54
C GLY A 243 30.30 -34.27 70.00
N VAL A 244 31.52 -33.81 70.26
CA VAL A 244 32.09 -32.56 69.73
C VAL A 244 33.13 -32.89 68.67
N GLU A 245 33.01 -32.30 67.48
CA GLU A 245 34.07 -32.33 66.46
C GLU A 245 35.23 -31.44 66.90
N ARG A 246 36.40 -32.05 67.08
CA ARG A 246 37.63 -31.40 67.50
C ARG A 246 38.65 -31.38 66.36
N LEU A 247 39.39 -30.28 66.27
CA LEU A 247 40.63 -30.21 65.50
C LEU A 247 41.78 -30.21 66.52
N ALA A 248 42.65 -31.20 66.47
CA ALA A 248 43.83 -31.23 67.34
C ALA A 248 45.10 -30.95 66.54
N TYR A 249 45.99 -30.19 67.16
CA TYR A 249 47.28 -29.78 66.61
C TYR A 249 48.36 -30.20 67.58
N VAL A 250 49.36 -30.93 67.08
CA VAL A 250 50.30 -31.66 67.93
C VAL A 250 51.72 -31.35 67.53
N LYS A 251 52.56 -31.12 68.55
CA LYS A 251 53.98 -30.91 68.36
C LYS A 251 54.81 -31.63 69.42
N PRO A 252 55.89 -32.35 69.03
CA PRO A 252 56.81 -32.92 69.99
C PRO A 252 57.64 -31.81 70.65
N VAL A 253 57.86 -31.97 71.94
CA VAL A 253 58.78 -31.22 72.78
C VAL A 253 59.97 -32.12 73.01
N GLU A 254 61.09 -31.80 72.37
CA GLU A 254 62.32 -32.57 72.44
C GLU A 254 62.96 -32.44 73.84
N LEU A 255 63.27 -33.57 74.47
CA LEU A 255 64.00 -33.62 75.73
C LEU A 255 65.47 -34.02 75.46
N VAL A 256 66.02 -34.91 76.27
CA VAL A 256 67.36 -35.48 76.13
C VAL A 256 67.28 -36.96 75.78
N ASN A 257 68.30 -37.48 75.10
CA ASN A 257 68.42 -38.89 74.72
C ASN A 257 67.22 -39.42 73.90
N ASP A 258 66.80 -38.66 72.88
CA ASP A 258 65.68 -38.97 71.97
C ASP A 258 64.29 -39.15 72.63
N LYS A 259 64.15 -38.81 73.92
CA LYS A 259 62.87 -38.79 74.62
C LYS A 259 62.10 -37.52 74.31
N ARG A 260 60.79 -37.65 74.14
CA ARG A 260 59.92 -36.53 73.81
C ARG A 260 58.68 -36.48 74.68
N TRP A 261 58.23 -35.27 74.92
CA TRP A 261 56.83 -35.02 75.25
C TRP A 261 56.09 -34.59 73.98
N HIS A 262 54.77 -34.58 74.03
CA HIS A 262 53.89 -34.10 72.97
C HIS A 262 52.96 -33.07 73.56
N LEU A 263 53.01 -31.84 73.04
CA LEU A 263 52.02 -30.82 73.31
C LEU A 263 50.93 -30.94 72.23
N MET A 264 49.71 -31.24 72.66
CA MET A 264 48.53 -31.27 71.82
C MET A 264 47.56 -30.18 72.25
N VAL A 265 47.05 -29.43 71.28
CA VAL A 265 46.02 -28.41 71.48
C VAL A 265 44.82 -28.73 70.61
N GLU A 266 43.66 -28.82 71.22
CA GLU A 266 42.40 -29.21 70.61
C GLU A 266 41.42 -28.05 70.60
N VAL A 267 40.76 -27.78 69.47
CA VAL A 267 39.78 -26.70 69.32
C VAL A 267 38.42 -27.25 68.90
N ASP A 268 37.32 -26.72 69.45
CA ASP A 268 35.96 -27.05 68.98
C ASP A 268 35.75 -26.48 67.57
N LYS A 269 35.51 -27.37 66.60
CA LYS A 269 35.35 -27.02 65.19
C LYS A 269 34.18 -26.07 64.95
N ARG A 270 33.13 -26.11 65.77
CA ARG A 270 31.97 -25.21 65.66
C ARG A 270 32.34 -23.79 66.09
N ILE A 271 33.17 -23.65 67.12
CA ILE A 271 33.67 -22.34 67.55
C ILE A 271 34.64 -21.81 66.51
N ALA A 272 35.56 -22.65 66.03
CA ALA A 272 36.52 -22.30 65.00
C ALA A 272 35.84 -21.84 63.70
N TYR A 273 34.76 -22.51 63.27
CA TYR A 273 34.06 -22.22 62.01
C TYR A 273 32.78 -21.38 62.16
N ALA A 274 32.50 -20.82 63.34
CA ALA A 274 31.28 -20.04 63.58
C ALA A 274 31.11 -18.84 62.61
N GLU A 275 32.24 -18.27 62.15
CA GLU A 275 32.23 -17.18 61.16
C GLU A 275 31.66 -17.62 59.79
N LEU A 276 31.74 -18.90 59.43
CA LEU A 276 31.23 -19.41 58.15
C LEU A 276 29.71 -19.49 58.09
N ASP A 277 29.04 -19.82 59.20
CA ASP A 277 27.58 -19.92 59.25
C ASP A 277 26.91 -18.53 59.15
N THR A 278 27.51 -17.54 59.80
CA THR A 278 27.05 -16.14 59.71
C THR A 278 27.29 -15.56 58.30
N ALA A 279 28.39 -15.94 57.66
CA ALA A 279 28.66 -15.56 56.28
C ALA A 279 27.66 -16.19 55.30
N LEU A 280 27.32 -17.47 55.46
CA LEU A 280 26.33 -18.15 54.61
C LEU A 280 24.96 -17.47 54.68
N THR A 281 24.48 -17.15 55.88
CA THR A 281 23.19 -16.47 56.06
C THR A 281 23.17 -15.06 55.48
N SER A 282 24.23 -14.27 55.66
CA SER A 282 24.35 -12.94 55.06
C SER A 282 24.40 -12.98 53.52
N ALA A 283 25.05 -14.00 52.94
CA ALA A 283 25.14 -14.19 51.50
C ALA A 283 23.79 -14.58 50.87
N ILE A 284 22.97 -15.38 51.58
CA ILE A 284 21.61 -15.72 51.15
C ILE A 284 20.72 -14.49 51.13
N ILE A 285 20.73 -13.67 52.20
CA ILE A 285 19.87 -12.47 52.31
C ILE A 285 20.23 -11.44 51.23
N SER A 286 21.52 -11.14 51.07
CA SER A 286 21.99 -10.22 50.03
C SER A 286 21.65 -10.69 48.61
N SER A 287 21.72 -12.00 48.35
CA SER A 287 21.31 -12.58 47.06
C SER A 287 19.81 -12.43 46.78
N LEU A 288 18.96 -12.63 47.79
CA LEU A 288 17.50 -12.42 47.65
C LEU A 288 17.16 -10.96 47.34
N ILE A 289 17.86 -10.01 48.00
CA ILE A 289 17.68 -8.57 47.74
C ILE A 289 18.10 -8.22 46.31
N MET A 290 19.27 -8.68 45.87
CA MET A 290 19.74 -8.43 44.49
C MET A 290 18.81 -9.05 43.45
N LEU A 291 18.26 -10.24 43.70
CA LEU A 291 17.29 -10.87 42.82
C LEU A 291 15.99 -10.06 42.72
N ALA A 292 15.48 -9.55 43.85
CA ALA A 292 14.28 -8.71 43.87
C ALA A 292 14.47 -7.40 43.09
N ILE A 293 15.61 -6.73 43.30
CA ILE A 293 15.96 -5.49 42.60
C ILE A 293 16.13 -5.76 41.08
N GLY A 294 16.84 -6.82 40.72
CA GLY A 294 17.02 -7.24 39.33
C GLY A 294 15.68 -7.52 38.64
N CYS A 295 14.77 -8.20 39.33
CA CYS A 295 13.44 -8.50 38.82
C CYS A 295 12.62 -7.22 38.56
N LEU A 296 12.62 -6.28 39.51
CA LEU A 296 11.93 -5.00 39.36
C LEU A 296 12.49 -4.19 38.17
N LEU A 297 13.81 -4.09 38.05
CA LEU A 297 14.48 -3.39 36.95
C LEU A 297 14.11 -3.99 35.58
N VAL A 298 14.20 -5.31 35.44
CA VAL A 298 13.84 -6.02 34.20
C VAL A 298 12.38 -5.76 33.83
N LEU A 299 11.47 -5.81 34.80
CA LEU A 299 10.05 -5.53 34.58
C LEU A 299 9.82 -4.08 34.11
N VAL A 300 10.43 -3.09 34.76
CA VAL A 300 10.27 -1.66 34.40
C VAL A 300 10.82 -1.37 33.00
N VAL A 301 12.05 -1.81 32.71
CA VAL A 301 12.72 -1.56 31.42
C VAL A 301 11.93 -2.22 30.28
N LEU A 302 11.57 -3.50 30.42
CA LEU A 302 10.83 -4.21 29.39
C LEU A 302 9.40 -3.71 29.22
N ASN A 303 8.73 -3.22 30.28
CA ASN A 303 7.42 -2.57 30.12
C ASN A 303 7.51 -1.27 29.32
N ARG A 304 8.55 -0.47 29.57
CA ARG A 304 8.76 0.81 28.88
C ARG A 304 9.12 0.61 27.41
N MET A 305 9.96 -0.39 27.09
CA MET A 305 10.37 -0.70 25.72
C MET A 305 9.25 -1.35 24.88
N PHE A 306 8.35 -2.14 25.48
CA PHE A 306 7.26 -2.79 24.74
C PHE A 306 6.04 -1.89 24.46
N GLN A 307 5.88 -0.77 25.18
CA GLN A 307 4.75 0.17 24.99
C GLN A 307 4.66 0.70 23.54
N PRO A 308 5.75 1.24 22.95
CA PRO A 308 5.76 1.66 21.54
C PRO A 308 5.40 0.54 20.56
N ILE A 309 5.88 -0.69 20.79
CA ILE A 309 5.60 -1.85 19.94
C ILE A 309 4.10 -2.20 19.94
N LEU A 310 3.43 -2.08 21.10
CA LEU A 310 1.98 -2.30 21.18
C LEU A 310 1.18 -1.24 20.45
N ARG A 311 1.62 0.03 20.46
CA ARG A 311 0.99 1.12 19.68
C ARG A 311 1.20 0.89 18.18
N LEU A 312 2.40 0.46 17.78
CA LEU A 312 2.70 0.06 16.41
C LEU A 312 1.74 -1.05 15.95
N LYS A 313 1.61 -2.11 16.75
CA LYS A 313 0.68 -3.22 16.48
C LYS A 313 -0.76 -2.73 16.34
N ALA A 314 -1.23 -1.86 17.24
CA ALA A 314 -2.60 -1.35 17.21
C ALA A 314 -2.86 -0.54 15.93
N MET A 315 -1.96 0.38 15.56
CA MET A 315 -2.11 1.16 14.32
C MET A 315 -2.07 0.28 13.08
N VAL A 316 -1.16 -0.70 13.01
CA VAL A 316 -1.10 -1.64 11.88
C VAL A 316 -2.35 -2.51 11.80
N GLN A 317 -2.89 -2.96 12.94
CA GLN A 317 -4.15 -3.71 12.95
C GLN A 317 -5.35 -2.86 12.54
N GLU A 318 -5.37 -1.57 12.90
CA GLU A 318 -6.40 -0.62 12.47
C GLU A 318 -6.32 -0.40 10.95
N LEU A 319 -5.12 -0.17 10.40
CA LEU A 319 -4.90 -0.04 8.95
C LEU A 319 -5.24 -1.34 8.18
N ALA A 320 -4.91 -2.51 8.72
CA ALA A 320 -5.13 -3.80 8.07
C ALA A 320 -6.61 -4.22 8.02
N GLN A 321 -7.49 -3.62 8.84
CA GLN A 321 -8.94 -3.87 8.79
C GLN A 321 -9.62 -3.20 7.59
N GLY A 322 -8.91 -2.36 6.83
CA GLY A 322 -9.45 -1.69 5.64
C GLY A 322 -10.36 -0.49 5.95
N GLU A 323 -10.47 -0.12 7.22
CA GLU A 323 -11.19 1.05 7.73
C GLU A 323 -10.28 1.68 8.78
N GLY A 324 -9.84 2.93 8.56
CA GLY A 324 -8.75 3.48 9.35
C GLY A 324 -8.72 4.99 9.38
N ASP A 325 -8.38 5.52 10.55
CA ASP A 325 -8.13 6.94 10.74
C ASP A 325 -6.73 7.32 10.26
N LEU A 326 -6.62 7.76 9.01
CA LEU A 326 -5.36 8.19 8.39
C LEU A 326 -4.89 9.56 8.91
N THR A 327 -5.61 10.18 9.85
CA THR A 327 -5.12 11.39 10.55
C THR A 327 -4.22 11.05 11.74
N LYS A 328 -4.27 9.81 12.24
CA LYS A 328 -3.44 9.37 13.37
C LYS A 328 -1.98 9.26 12.97
N ARG A 329 -1.09 9.57 13.91
CA ARG A 329 0.37 9.41 13.77
C ARG A 329 0.94 8.72 15.00
N LEU A 330 1.96 7.89 14.78
CA LEU A 330 2.74 7.32 15.87
C LEU A 330 3.68 8.38 16.45
N PRO A 331 3.73 8.55 17.78
CA PRO A 331 4.66 9.49 18.40
C PRO A 331 6.11 8.98 18.23
N ILE A 332 6.96 9.83 17.66
CA ILE A 332 8.40 9.56 17.53
C ILE A 332 9.08 10.02 18.82
N SER A 333 9.22 9.11 19.78
CA SER A 333 9.76 9.39 21.13
C SER A 333 11.23 9.00 21.32
N SER A 334 11.87 8.46 20.29
CA SER A 334 13.22 7.88 20.32
C SER A 334 13.85 7.96 18.93
N ASN A 335 15.18 7.95 18.84
CA ASN A 335 15.94 7.90 17.58
C ASN A 335 16.52 6.49 17.31
N ASP A 336 15.98 5.47 17.97
CA ASP A 336 16.33 4.06 17.77
C ASP A 336 15.51 3.43 16.63
N ASP A 337 15.68 2.11 16.42
CA ASP A 337 14.97 1.35 15.40
C ASP A 337 13.44 1.51 15.50
N ILE A 338 12.90 1.62 16.72
CA ILE A 338 11.46 1.78 16.95
C ILE A 338 10.99 3.20 16.54
N GLY A 339 11.82 4.21 16.78
CA GLY A 339 11.64 5.57 16.28
C GLY A 339 11.58 5.62 14.75
N GLN A 340 12.57 5.01 14.08
CA GLN A 340 12.67 4.97 12.61
C GLN A 340 11.51 4.18 11.96
N ILE A 341 11.07 3.08 12.58
CA ILE A 341 9.88 2.34 12.13
C ILE A 341 8.63 3.22 12.28
N SER A 342 8.50 3.96 13.38
CA SER A 342 7.35 4.86 13.60
C SER A 342 7.31 5.98 12.55
N GLU A 343 8.47 6.55 12.20
CA GLU A 343 8.60 7.55 11.13
C GLU A 343 8.22 6.96 9.75
N SER A 344 8.73 5.79 9.42
CA SER A 344 8.42 5.10 8.15
C SER A 344 6.92 4.77 8.03
N ILE A 345 6.29 4.31 9.11
CA ILE A 345 4.83 4.08 9.16
C ILE A 345 4.08 5.39 8.98
N ASN A 346 4.50 6.47 9.63
CA ASN A 346 3.88 7.79 9.47
C ASN A 346 3.96 8.29 8.01
N GLN A 347 5.08 8.05 7.31
CA GLN A 347 5.21 8.34 5.88
C GLN A 347 4.25 7.50 5.03
N VAL A 348 4.13 6.20 5.29
CA VAL A 348 3.16 5.34 4.60
C VAL A 348 1.73 5.85 4.81
N VAL A 349 1.35 6.18 6.05
CA VAL A 349 0.02 6.73 6.36
C VAL A 349 -0.21 8.07 5.67
N ALA A 350 0.79 8.96 5.63
CA ALA A 350 0.71 10.23 4.93
C ALA A 350 0.54 10.05 3.41
N ASN A 351 1.29 9.13 2.80
CA ASN A 351 1.15 8.81 1.39
C ASN A 351 -0.21 8.19 1.07
N MET A 352 -0.72 7.28 1.92
CA MET A 352 -2.08 6.74 1.76
C MET A 352 -3.14 7.84 1.90
N GLN A 353 -3.00 8.75 2.87
CA GLN A 353 -3.92 9.88 3.03
C GLN A 353 -3.95 10.76 1.78
N GLN A 354 -2.78 11.09 1.23
CA GLN A 354 -2.65 11.88 0.00
C GLN A 354 -3.27 11.16 -1.21
N LEU A 355 -2.95 9.87 -1.41
CA LEU A 355 -3.53 9.07 -2.48
C LEU A 355 -5.05 9.01 -2.37
N MET A 356 -5.60 8.75 -1.17
CA MET A 356 -7.05 8.73 -0.97
C MET A 356 -7.69 10.09 -1.25
N ALA A 357 -7.06 11.20 -0.86
CA ALA A 357 -7.53 12.55 -1.18
C ALA A 357 -7.53 12.83 -2.70
N GLU A 358 -6.50 12.37 -3.41
CA GLU A 358 -6.43 12.44 -4.88
C GLU A 358 -7.53 11.61 -5.53
N VAL A 359 -7.83 10.40 -5.01
CA VAL A 359 -8.94 9.59 -5.53
C VAL A 359 -10.30 10.26 -5.27
N VAL A 360 -10.51 10.90 -4.11
CA VAL A 360 -11.73 11.69 -3.86
C VAL A 360 -11.88 12.81 -4.89
N GLN A 361 -10.83 13.60 -5.12
CA GLN A 361 -10.87 14.67 -6.13
C GLN A 361 -11.11 14.14 -7.55
N ALA A 362 -10.45 13.05 -7.93
CA ALA A 362 -10.67 12.41 -9.22
C ALA A 362 -12.11 11.89 -9.35
N SER A 363 -12.66 11.33 -8.28
CA SER A 363 -14.04 10.85 -8.23
C SER A 363 -15.05 12.00 -8.33
N ASP A 364 -14.79 13.16 -7.74
CA ASP A 364 -15.61 14.37 -7.94
C ASP A 364 -15.58 14.87 -9.38
N HIS A 365 -14.41 14.87 -10.02
CA HIS A 365 -14.28 15.18 -11.45
C HIS A 365 -15.03 14.18 -12.35
N ILE A 366 -15.00 12.89 -12.00
CA ILE A 366 -15.76 11.83 -12.69
C ILE A 366 -17.26 12.09 -12.54
N THR A 367 -17.76 12.43 -11.35
CA THR A 367 -19.18 12.79 -11.13
C THR A 367 -19.60 13.93 -12.07
N ALA A 368 -18.84 15.03 -12.10
CA ALA A 368 -19.16 16.18 -12.96
C ALA A 368 -19.15 15.81 -14.46
N SER A 369 -18.21 14.98 -14.88
CA SER A 369 -18.11 14.50 -16.27
C SER A 369 -19.29 13.59 -16.65
N ILE A 370 -19.70 12.70 -15.74
CA ILE A 370 -20.87 11.83 -15.94
C ILE A 370 -22.15 12.65 -16.07
N ASP A 371 -22.34 13.67 -15.22
CA ASP A 371 -23.49 14.57 -15.32
C ASP A 371 -23.52 15.37 -16.62
N GLN A 372 -22.34 15.73 -17.15
CA GLN A 372 -22.22 16.36 -18.46
C GLN A 372 -22.59 15.38 -19.58
N VAL A 373 -22.09 14.15 -19.55
CA VAL A 373 -22.43 13.12 -20.54
C VAL A 373 -23.93 12.81 -20.51
N LYS A 374 -24.53 12.69 -19.33
CA LYS A 374 -25.96 12.46 -19.16
C LYS A 374 -26.80 13.59 -19.75
N ARG A 375 -26.44 14.85 -19.47
CA ARG A 375 -27.11 16.02 -20.06
C ARG A 375 -26.97 16.03 -21.58
N GLN A 376 -25.75 15.84 -22.09
CA GLN A 376 -25.51 15.78 -23.53
C GLN A 376 -26.33 14.68 -24.22
N ALA A 377 -26.46 13.51 -23.60
CA ALA A 377 -27.26 12.41 -24.13
C ALA A 377 -28.75 12.74 -24.19
N LEU A 378 -29.29 13.39 -23.14
CA LEU A 378 -30.67 13.86 -23.11
C LEU A 378 -30.93 14.95 -24.16
N ASP A 379 -30.09 15.98 -24.21
CA ASP A 379 -30.20 17.07 -25.19
C ASP A 379 -30.12 16.55 -26.63
N THR A 380 -29.25 15.56 -26.87
CA THR A 380 -29.15 14.89 -28.18
C THR A 380 -30.44 14.16 -28.52
N ASN A 381 -31.05 13.47 -27.56
CA ASN A 381 -32.29 12.73 -27.79
C ASN A 381 -33.47 13.67 -28.09
N ASP A 382 -33.57 14.79 -27.38
CA ASP A 382 -34.57 15.82 -27.64
C ASP A 382 -34.37 16.43 -29.05
N GLY A 383 -33.12 16.71 -29.43
CA GLY A 383 -32.78 17.17 -30.79
C GLY A 383 -33.14 16.15 -31.88
N LEU A 384 -32.93 14.86 -31.62
CA LEU A 384 -33.31 13.79 -32.55
C LEU A 384 -34.83 13.65 -32.69
N GLN A 385 -35.59 13.91 -31.62
CA GLN A 385 -37.05 13.94 -31.70
C GLN A 385 -37.54 15.08 -32.62
N ALA A 386 -36.91 16.26 -32.54
CA ALA A 386 -37.19 17.34 -33.47
C ALA A 386 -36.83 16.98 -34.92
N HIS A 387 -35.66 16.37 -35.16
CA HIS A 387 -35.26 15.92 -36.50
C HIS A 387 -36.18 14.84 -37.07
N SER A 388 -36.72 13.94 -36.25
CA SER A 388 -37.74 12.98 -36.70
C SER A 388 -39.00 13.69 -37.19
N ALA A 389 -39.45 14.75 -36.50
CA ALA A 389 -40.62 15.51 -36.91
C ALA A 389 -40.35 16.28 -38.22
N GLU A 390 -39.18 16.91 -38.35
CA GLU A 390 -38.76 17.57 -39.60
C GLU A 390 -38.67 16.58 -40.77
N THR A 391 -38.13 15.38 -40.52
CA THR A 391 -38.03 14.31 -41.53
C THR A 391 -39.40 13.89 -42.04
N HIS A 392 -40.38 13.71 -41.15
CA HIS A 392 -41.77 13.43 -41.53
C HIS A 392 -42.39 14.56 -42.38
N GLN A 393 -42.12 15.82 -42.04
CA GLN A 393 -42.61 16.96 -42.83
C GLN A 393 -42.00 16.99 -44.23
N ILE A 394 -40.69 16.71 -44.35
CA ILE A 394 -40.00 16.65 -45.64
C ILE A 394 -40.56 15.51 -46.49
N VAL A 395 -40.82 14.33 -45.90
CA VAL A 395 -41.45 13.20 -46.60
C VAL A 395 -42.81 13.61 -47.17
N ALA A 396 -43.66 14.26 -46.37
CA ALA A 396 -44.97 14.73 -46.84
C ALA A 396 -44.83 15.74 -48.00
N ALA A 397 -43.87 16.66 -47.92
CA ALA A 397 -43.60 17.62 -49.00
C ALA A 397 -43.10 16.94 -50.28
N ILE A 398 -42.31 15.88 -50.16
CA ILE A 398 -41.84 15.07 -51.31
C ILE A 398 -43.00 14.32 -51.95
N GLU A 399 -43.92 13.75 -51.16
CA GLU A 399 -45.13 13.10 -51.69
C GLU A 399 -46.01 14.07 -52.46
N GLU A 400 -46.22 15.29 -51.92
CA GLU A 400 -46.96 16.36 -52.60
C GLU A 400 -46.24 16.83 -53.88
N MET A 401 -44.91 16.96 -53.84
CA MET A 401 -44.09 17.28 -55.02
C MET A 401 -44.22 16.20 -56.10
N ASN A 402 -44.20 14.92 -55.72
CA ASN A 402 -44.36 13.82 -56.67
C ASN A 402 -45.75 13.82 -57.31
N ALA A 403 -46.81 14.04 -56.52
CA ALA A 403 -48.16 14.17 -57.04
C ALA A 403 -48.29 15.36 -58.01
N THR A 404 -47.70 16.50 -57.65
CA THR A 404 -47.70 17.71 -58.49
C THR A 404 -46.95 17.48 -59.80
N ALA A 405 -45.80 16.79 -59.76
CA ALA A 405 -45.04 16.45 -60.96
C ALA A 405 -45.85 15.53 -61.90
N GLN A 406 -46.54 14.52 -61.36
CA GLN A 406 -47.43 13.66 -62.15
C GLN A 406 -48.59 14.44 -62.78
N ASP A 407 -49.17 15.38 -62.04
CA ASP A 407 -50.23 16.25 -62.55
C ASP A 407 -49.73 17.19 -63.66
N VAL A 408 -48.52 17.76 -63.53
CA VAL A 408 -47.89 18.58 -64.58
C VAL A 408 -47.62 17.75 -65.83
N ALA A 409 -47.10 16.53 -65.70
CA ALA A 409 -46.87 15.62 -66.83
C ALA A 409 -48.19 15.31 -67.56
N ARG A 410 -49.26 15.00 -66.81
CA ARG A 410 -50.60 14.77 -67.36
C ARG A 410 -51.14 16.01 -68.08
N ASN A 411 -51.04 17.18 -67.47
CA ASN A 411 -51.50 18.44 -68.05
C ASN A 411 -50.74 18.79 -69.33
N ALA A 412 -49.43 18.53 -69.38
CA ALA A 412 -48.61 18.73 -70.57
C ALA A 412 -49.03 17.77 -71.71
N ALA A 413 -49.30 16.50 -71.39
CA ALA A 413 -49.81 15.53 -72.37
C ALA A 413 -51.19 15.93 -72.92
N GLU A 414 -52.11 16.38 -72.05
CA GLU A 414 -53.40 16.92 -72.46
C GLU A 414 -53.24 18.15 -73.35
N ALA A 415 -52.35 19.09 -72.98
CA ALA A 415 -52.04 20.28 -73.76
C ALA A 415 -51.50 19.91 -75.15
N SER A 416 -50.63 18.90 -75.27
CA SER A 416 -50.18 18.37 -76.58
C SER A 416 -51.33 17.80 -77.41
N GLN A 417 -52.32 17.15 -76.79
CA GLN A 417 -53.51 16.69 -77.51
C GLN A 417 -54.36 17.89 -78.02
N PHE A 418 -54.47 18.94 -77.22
CA PHE A 418 -55.16 20.19 -77.63
C PHE A 418 -54.44 20.91 -78.76
N THR A 419 -53.10 20.99 -78.73
CA THR A 419 -52.31 21.60 -79.81
C THR A 419 -52.45 20.80 -81.10
N GLU A 420 -52.37 19.47 -81.05
CA GLU A 420 -52.57 18.60 -82.22
C GLU A 420 -53.95 18.80 -82.86
N ARG A 421 -55.00 18.83 -82.04
CA ARG A 421 -56.37 19.10 -82.54
C ARG A 421 -56.51 20.51 -83.12
N THR A 422 -55.80 21.48 -82.57
CA THR A 422 -55.79 22.86 -83.07
C THR A 422 -55.06 22.93 -84.41
N ASN A 423 -53.91 22.28 -84.55
CA ASN A 423 -53.17 22.15 -85.80
C ASN A 423 -54.06 21.60 -86.92
N GLN A 424 -54.75 20.48 -86.66
CA GLN A 424 -55.67 19.88 -87.63
C GLN A 424 -56.80 20.84 -88.04
N LYS A 425 -57.36 21.61 -87.10
CA LYS A 425 -58.40 22.61 -87.39
C LYS A 425 -57.87 23.79 -88.21
N THR A 426 -56.65 24.25 -87.92
CA THR A 426 -56.00 25.33 -88.67
C THR A 426 -55.69 24.89 -90.10
N GLN A 427 -55.15 23.68 -90.30
CA GLN A 427 -54.93 23.11 -91.63
C GLN A 427 -56.23 22.97 -92.44
N ASN A 428 -57.31 22.50 -91.81
CA ASN A 428 -58.63 22.44 -92.46
C ASN A 428 -59.15 23.83 -92.84
N SER A 429 -58.94 24.83 -91.98
CA SER A 429 -59.33 26.22 -92.24
C SER A 429 -58.53 26.82 -93.39
N GLN A 430 -57.23 26.56 -93.44
CA GLN A 430 -56.36 26.97 -94.54
C GLN A 430 -56.83 26.37 -95.87
N ALA A 431 -57.18 25.07 -95.91
CA ALA A 431 -57.72 24.43 -97.11
C ALA A 431 -59.03 25.10 -97.59
N MET A 432 -59.95 25.44 -96.68
CA MET A 432 -61.21 26.15 -97.00
C MET A 432 -60.96 27.56 -97.55
N ILE A 433 -59.99 28.29 -96.99
CA ILE A 433 -59.63 29.64 -97.45
C ILE A 433 -58.97 29.59 -98.83
N ILE A 434 -58.10 28.61 -99.09
CA ILE A 434 -57.52 28.39 -100.43
C ILE A 434 -58.61 28.09 -101.47
N ASP A 435 -59.61 27.28 -101.12
CA ASP A 435 -60.75 27.01 -102.02
C ASP A 435 -61.62 28.26 -102.27
N THR A 436 -61.81 29.07 -101.22
CA THR A 436 -62.50 30.37 -101.31
C THR A 436 -61.75 31.31 -102.26
N ALA A 437 -60.42 31.41 -102.17
CA ALA A 437 -59.60 32.22 -103.07
C ALA A 437 -59.74 31.79 -104.54
N LYS A 438 -59.77 30.48 -104.81
CA LYS A 438 -60.03 29.93 -106.15
C LYS A 438 -61.42 30.32 -106.65
N THR A 439 -62.43 30.26 -105.80
CA THR A 439 -63.81 30.64 -106.15
C THR A 439 -63.92 32.14 -106.46
N VAL A 440 -63.29 33.00 -105.66
CA VAL A 440 -63.23 34.45 -105.94
C VAL A 440 -62.50 34.74 -107.25
N THR A 441 -61.40 34.02 -107.53
CA THR A 441 -60.66 34.15 -108.80
C THR A 441 -61.54 33.78 -110.00
N ARG A 442 -62.33 32.72 -109.89
CA ARG A 442 -63.30 32.34 -110.92
C ARG A 442 -64.40 33.40 -111.09
N LEU A 443 -64.90 33.96 -109.99
CA LEU A 443 -65.90 35.03 -110.01
C LEU A 443 -65.38 36.29 -110.72
N VAL A 444 -64.12 36.68 -110.53
CA VAL A 444 -63.50 37.78 -111.28
C VAL A 444 -63.58 37.53 -112.79
N GLY A 445 -63.28 36.31 -113.24
CA GLY A 445 -63.39 35.92 -114.65
C GLY A 445 -64.83 35.96 -115.18
N GLU A 446 -65.81 35.52 -114.39
CA GLU A 446 -67.24 35.59 -114.73
C GLU A 446 -67.73 37.05 -114.82
N VAL A 447 -67.29 37.93 -113.91
CA VAL A 447 -67.59 39.38 -113.95
C VAL A 447 -66.99 40.03 -115.20
N ASP A 448 -65.74 39.74 -115.54
CA ASP A 448 -65.08 40.25 -116.75
C ASP A 448 -65.81 39.80 -118.03
N SER A 449 -66.21 38.53 -118.10
CA SER A 449 -66.97 37.98 -119.23
C SER A 449 -68.33 38.67 -119.39
N THR A 450 -69.02 38.92 -118.27
CA THR A 450 -70.32 39.60 -118.30
C THR A 450 -70.17 41.07 -118.67
N ALA A 451 -69.14 41.76 -118.17
CA ALA A 451 -68.84 43.14 -118.53
C ALA A 451 -68.56 43.29 -120.03
N SER A 452 -67.81 42.36 -120.61
CA SER A 452 -67.57 42.28 -122.06
C SER A 452 -68.88 42.10 -122.85
N SER A 453 -69.76 41.22 -122.39
CA SER A 453 -71.07 40.98 -123.05
C SER A 453 -71.96 42.23 -123.03
N ILE A 454 -72.02 42.95 -121.91
CA ILE A 454 -72.78 44.20 -121.80
C ILE A 454 -72.14 45.32 -122.64
N ALA A 455 -70.81 45.38 -122.73
CA ALA A 455 -70.12 46.32 -123.60
C ALA A 455 -70.48 46.10 -125.08
N THR A 456 -70.60 44.85 -125.52
CA THR A 456 -71.11 44.51 -126.86
C THR A 456 -72.56 44.99 -127.05
N ILE A 457 -73.46 44.72 -126.09
CA ILE A 457 -74.86 45.22 -126.14
C ILE A 457 -74.90 46.75 -126.24
N ASN A 458 -74.03 47.45 -125.51
CA ASN A 458 -73.93 48.90 -125.56
C ASN A 458 -73.50 49.37 -126.96
N SER A 459 -72.52 48.70 -127.56
CA SER A 459 -72.07 48.97 -128.94
C SER A 459 -73.19 48.75 -129.96
N ASP A 460 -73.89 47.61 -129.88
CA ASP A 460 -75.01 47.28 -130.77
C ASP A 460 -76.15 48.30 -130.62
N THR A 461 -76.42 48.76 -129.39
CA THR A 461 -77.43 49.79 -129.11
C THR A 461 -77.09 51.13 -129.78
N VAL A 462 -75.81 51.52 -129.78
CA VAL A 462 -75.33 52.73 -130.49
C VAL A 462 -75.50 52.58 -132.00
N GLU A 463 -75.19 51.41 -132.56
CA GLU A 463 -75.37 51.13 -133.99
C GLU A 463 -76.85 51.19 -134.40
N ILE A 464 -77.75 50.59 -133.62
CA ILE A 464 -79.20 50.64 -133.88
C ILE A 464 -79.71 52.09 -133.79
N THR A 465 -79.21 52.88 -132.84
CA THR A 465 -79.57 54.30 -132.71
C THR A 465 -79.17 55.09 -133.96
N HIS A 466 -78.01 54.80 -134.54
CA HIS A 466 -77.58 55.39 -135.81
C HIS A 466 -78.53 55.04 -136.96
N VAL A 467 -78.93 53.77 -137.08
CA VAL A 467 -79.89 53.31 -138.10
C VAL A 467 -81.25 53.99 -137.92
N LEU A 468 -81.75 54.12 -136.68
CA LEU A 468 -83.02 54.79 -136.40
C LEU A 468 -83.00 56.28 -136.75
N LYS A 469 -81.86 56.96 -136.53
CA LYS A 469 -81.70 58.34 -136.95
C LYS A 469 -81.87 58.49 -138.46
N VAL A 470 -81.28 57.60 -139.25
CA VAL A 470 -81.47 57.56 -140.71
C VAL A 470 -82.95 57.31 -141.08
N ILE A 471 -83.64 56.41 -140.38
CA ILE A 471 -85.07 56.15 -140.61
C ILE A 471 -85.92 57.39 -140.25
N GLY A 472 -85.59 58.07 -139.15
CA GLY A 472 -86.21 59.33 -138.74
C GLY A 472 -86.03 60.41 -139.80
N ASP A 473 -84.80 60.60 -140.29
CA ASP A 473 -84.47 61.54 -141.37
C ASP A 473 -85.24 61.20 -142.67
N ILE A 474 -85.37 59.92 -143.02
CA ILE A 474 -86.18 59.46 -144.17
C ILE A 474 -87.67 59.77 -143.94
N ALA A 475 -88.18 59.56 -142.73
CA ALA A 475 -89.56 59.86 -142.38
C ALA A 475 -89.84 61.37 -142.42
N ASP A 476 -88.90 62.22 -141.95
CA ASP A 476 -88.93 63.68 -142.12
C ASP A 476 -88.95 64.11 -143.58
N GLN A 477 -88.06 63.54 -144.41
CA GLN A 477 -88.06 63.78 -145.85
C GLN A 477 -89.39 63.34 -146.49
N THR A 478 -89.91 62.18 -146.09
CA THR A 478 -91.18 61.65 -146.61
C THR A 478 -92.36 62.52 -146.20
N ASN A 479 -92.38 63.05 -144.97
CA ASN A 479 -93.39 63.99 -144.48
C ASN A 479 -93.35 65.33 -145.25
N LEU A 480 -92.15 65.84 -145.56
CA LEU A 480 -91.97 67.03 -146.41
C LEU A 480 -92.41 66.80 -147.86
N LEU A 481 -92.06 65.66 -148.45
CA LEU A 481 -92.49 65.27 -149.79
C LEU A 481 -94.02 65.13 -149.86
N ALA A 482 -94.62 64.48 -148.85
CA ALA A 482 -96.07 64.31 -148.74
C ALA A 482 -96.80 65.64 -148.53
N LEU A 483 -96.24 66.56 -147.74
CA LEU A 483 -96.76 67.92 -147.60
C LEU A 483 -96.73 68.68 -148.93
N ASN A 484 -95.61 68.62 -149.67
CA ASN A 484 -95.51 69.24 -150.98
C ASN A 484 -96.52 68.63 -151.97
N ALA A 485 -96.72 67.30 -151.93
CA ALA A 485 -97.71 66.62 -152.74
C ALA A 485 -99.16 67.01 -152.37
N ALA A 486 -99.47 67.15 -151.07
CA ALA A 486 -100.78 67.59 -150.59
C ALA A 486 -101.08 69.04 -151.01
N ILE A 487 -100.08 69.93 -150.97
CA ILE A 487 -100.17 71.31 -151.45
C ILE A 487 -100.48 71.33 -152.95
N GLU A 488 -99.76 70.55 -153.76
CA GLU A 488 -99.98 70.53 -155.22
C GLU A 488 -101.31 69.84 -155.60
N ALA A 489 -101.74 68.83 -154.84
CA ALA A 489 -103.05 68.21 -155.00
C ALA A 489 -104.21 69.17 -154.66
N ALA A 490 -104.07 70.01 -153.63
CA ALA A 490 -105.01 71.08 -153.33
C ALA A 490 -105.05 72.14 -154.44
N ARG A 491 -103.91 72.40 -155.10
CA ARG A 491 -103.76 73.33 -156.23
C ARG A 491 -104.45 72.85 -157.49
N ALA A 492 -104.55 71.53 -157.70
CA ALA A 492 -105.22 70.89 -158.85
C ALA A 492 -106.76 70.82 -158.73
N GLY A 493 -107.36 71.30 -157.63
CA GLY A 493 -108.82 71.35 -157.44
C GLY A 493 -109.49 69.98 -157.46
N ASP A 494 -110.66 69.86 -158.11
CA ASP A 494 -111.46 68.63 -158.13
C ASP A 494 -110.73 67.41 -158.73
N GLN A 495 -109.76 67.62 -159.64
CA GLN A 495 -108.95 66.56 -160.25
C GLN A 495 -107.89 65.99 -159.29
N GLY A 496 -107.53 66.74 -158.22
CA GLY A 496 -106.48 66.37 -157.27
C GLY A 496 -106.97 65.61 -156.03
N ARG A 497 -108.29 65.45 -155.84
CA ARG A 497 -108.88 64.87 -154.61
C ARG A 497 -108.33 63.48 -154.25
N GLY A 498 -108.14 62.59 -155.24
CA GLY A 498 -107.58 61.26 -155.00
C GLY A 498 -106.12 61.32 -154.54
N PHE A 499 -105.33 62.22 -155.14
CA PHE A 499 -103.93 62.44 -154.76
C PHE A 499 -103.79 63.11 -153.39
N ALA A 500 -104.67 64.03 -153.04
CA ALA A 500 -104.67 64.69 -151.72
C ALA A 500 -104.87 63.67 -150.59
N VAL A 501 -105.80 62.72 -150.75
CA VAL A 501 -106.04 61.65 -149.76
C VAL A 501 -104.80 60.76 -149.59
N VAL A 502 -104.15 60.37 -150.70
CA VAL A 502 -102.92 59.57 -150.63
C VAL A 502 -101.78 60.36 -149.99
N ALA A 503 -101.63 61.65 -150.30
CA ALA A 503 -100.61 62.51 -149.72
C ALA A 503 -100.83 62.69 -148.20
N ASP A 504 -102.06 62.90 -147.74
CA ASP A 504 -102.39 62.98 -146.31
C ASP A 504 -102.15 61.64 -145.59
N GLU A 505 -102.44 60.50 -146.23
CA GLU A 505 -102.16 59.16 -145.67
C GLU A 505 -100.65 58.88 -145.57
N VAL A 506 -99.87 59.27 -146.59
CA VAL A 506 -98.40 59.17 -146.57
C VAL A 506 -97.80 60.10 -145.50
N ARG A 507 -98.37 61.31 -145.33
CA ARG A 507 -97.97 62.26 -144.29
C ARG A 507 -98.29 61.72 -142.89
N ALA A 508 -99.47 61.13 -142.70
CA ALA A 508 -99.85 60.48 -141.46
C ALA A 508 -98.95 59.26 -141.16
N LEU A 509 -98.60 58.46 -142.16
CA LEU A 509 -97.68 57.34 -142.03
C LEU A 509 -96.26 57.80 -141.67
N ALA A 510 -95.74 58.84 -142.33
CA ALA A 510 -94.45 59.43 -142.02
C ALA A 510 -94.40 60.00 -140.59
N GLY A 511 -95.47 60.69 -140.16
CA GLY A 511 -95.62 61.16 -138.78
C GLY A 511 -95.71 60.02 -137.75
N ARG A 512 -96.38 58.91 -138.08
CA ARG A 512 -96.38 57.70 -137.25
C ARG A 512 -94.99 57.06 -137.19
N THR A 513 -94.26 57.00 -138.30
CA THR A 513 -92.89 56.48 -138.35
C THR A 513 -91.95 57.32 -137.48
N GLN A 514 -92.00 58.65 -137.57
CA GLN A 514 -91.22 59.55 -136.71
C GLN A 514 -91.52 59.36 -135.23
N LYS A 515 -92.81 59.25 -134.88
CA LYS A 515 -93.23 59.01 -133.50
C LYS A 515 -92.68 57.68 -132.99
N SER A 516 -92.79 56.61 -133.78
CA SER A 516 -92.26 55.29 -133.43
C SER A 516 -90.72 55.30 -133.34
N THR A 517 -90.00 55.96 -134.24
CA THR A 517 -88.53 56.05 -134.16
C THR A 517 -88.10 56.82 -132.93
N ALA A 518 -88.80 57.90 -132.54
CA ALA A 518 -88.52 58.64 -131.32
C ALA A 518 -88.81 57.81 -130.05
N GLU A 519 -89.87 56.99 -130.05
CA GLU A 519 -90.17 56.06 -128.95
C GLU A 519 -89.11 54.95 -128.81
N VAL A 520 -88.61 54.41 -129.94
CA VAL A 520 -87.52 53.41 -129.93
C VAL A 520 -86.19 54.06 -129.54
N GLU A 521 -85.87 55.26 -130.02
CA GLU A 521 -84.68 56.02 -129.64
C GLU A 521 -84.67 56.30 -128.12
N ALA A 522 -85.79 56.71 -127.54
CA ALA A 522 -85.93 56.87 -126.10
C ALA A 522 -85.73 55.55 -125.32
N THR A 523 -86.13 54.41 -125.91
CA THR A 523 -85.94 53.08 -125.32
C THR A 523 -84.48 52.63 -125.40
N LEU A 524 -83.79 52.89 -126.52
CA LEU A 524 -82.36 52.60 -126.68
C LEU A 524 -81.50 53.51 -125.80
N ALA A 525 -81.87 54.78 -125.63
CA ALA A 525 -81.18 55.67 -124.68
C ALA A 525 -81.26 55.14 -123.24
N LYS A 526 -82.41 54.58 -122.83
CA LYS A 526 -82.54 53.88 -121.54
C LYS A 526 -81.69 52.61 -121.49
N LEU A 527 -81.62 51.84 -122.58
CA LEU A 527 -80.81 50.62 -122.67
C LEU A 527 -79.31 50.90 -122.63
N GLN A 528 -78.87 51.97 -123.30
CA GLN A 528 -77.49 52.46 -123.28
C GLN A 528 -77.11 52.91 -121.86
N HIS A 529 -77.94 53.75 -121.24
CA HIS A 529 -77.72 54.19 -119.86
C HIS A 529 -77.70 53.00 -118.87
N GLY A 530 -78.59 52.02 -119.06
CA GLY A 530 -78.61 50.78 -118.29
C GLY A 530 -77.32 49.97 -118.47
N SER A 531 -76.84 49.83 -119.71
CA SER A 531 -75.59 49.12 -120.03
C SER A 531 -74.36 49.81 -119.41
N GLU A 532 -74.26 51.13 -119.52
CA GLU A 532 -73.19 51.92 -118.90
C GLU A 532 -73.19 51.77 -117.36
N THR A 533 -74.37 51.81 -116.75
CA THR A 533 -74.55 51.59 -115.31
C THR A 533 -74.12 50.19 -114.91
N SER A 534 -74.50 49.16 -115.67
CA SER A 534 -74.09 47.77 -115.41
C SER A 534 -72.59 47.55 -115.56
N ILE A 535 -71.95 48.15 -116.56
CA ILE A 535 -70.48 48.10 -116.74
C ILE A 535 -69.78 48.75 -115.54
N SER A 536 -70.26 49.90 -115.08
CA SER A 536 -69.71 50.57 -113.88
C SER A 536 -69.86 49.71 -112.62
N ALA A 537 -71.04 49.11 -112.42
CA ALA A 537 -71.28 48.20 -111.30
C ALA A 537 -70.38 46.95 -111.37
N MET A 538 -70.12 46.42 -112.56
CA MET A 538 -69.19 45.29 -112.76
C MET A 538 -67.74 45.67 -112.48
N ALA A 539 -67.30 46.88 -112.83
CA ALA A 539 -65.96 47.37 -112.48
C ALA A 539 -65.78 47.46 -110.96
N VAL A 540 -66.79 47.94 -110.23
CA VAL A 540 -66.79 47.97 -108.76
C VAL A 540 -66.79 46.55 -108.17
N ALA A 541 -67.61 45.64 -108.72
CA ALA A 541 -67.66 44.25 -108.28
C ALA A 541 -66.31 43.55 -108.49
N LYS A 542 -65.65 43.79 -109.63
CA LYS A 542 -64.30 43.29 -109.91
C LYS A 542 -63.28 43.79 -108.89
N GLY A 543 -63.21 45.10 -108.65
CA GLY A 543 -62.29 45.65 -107.64
C GLY A 543 -62.53 45.10 -106.23
N THR A 544 -63.80 44.84 -105.88
CA THR A 544 -64.15 44.19 -104.60
C THR A 544 -63.66 42.74 -104.53
N CYS A 545 -63.81 41.97 -105.62
CA CYS A 545 -63.33 40.60 -105.69
C CYS A 545 -61.79 40.52 -105.65
N GLU A 546 -61.08 41.43 -106.33
CA GLU A 546 -59.62 41.52 -106.29
C GLU A 546 -59.11 41.82 -104.86
N ASN A 547 -59.73 42.80 -104.18
CA ASN A 547 -59.41 43.10 -102.78
C ASN A 547 -59.71 41.91 -101.84
N THR A 548 -60.80 41.19 -102.11
CA THR A 548 -61.15 39.97 -101.35
C THR A 548 -60.10 38.88 -101.57
N SER A 549 -59.61 38.71 -102.80
CA SER A 549 -58.53 37.76 -103.12
C SER A 549 -57.24 38.07 -102.37
N VAL A 550 -56.81 39.33 -102.37
CA VAL A 550 -55.63 39.80 -101.61
C VAL A 550 -55.81 39.55 -100.11
N SER A 551 -56.97 39.88 -99.56
CA SER A 551 -57.28 39.66 -98.14
C SER A 551 -57.28 38.16 -97.78
N THR A 552 -57.78 37.32 -98.68
CA THR A 552 -57.80 35.86 -98.50
C THR A 552 -56.38 35.29 -98.49
N ALA A 553 -55.48 35.82 -99.33
CA ALA A 553 -54.06 35.43 -99.33
C ALA A 553 -53.35 35.81 -98.02
N ALA A 554 -53.60 37.02 -97.50
CA ALA A 554 -53.05 37.44 -96.21
C ALA A 554 -53.53 36.54 -95.05
N VAL A 555 -54.79 36.10 -95.08
CA VAL A 555 -55.31 35.13 -94.08
C VAL A 555 -54.58 33.78 -94.15
N VAL A 556 -54.17 33.32 -95.35
CA VAL A 556 -53.38 32.08 -95.48
C VAL A 556 -52.02 32.21 -94.79
N GLU A 557 -51.34 33.34 -94.98
CA GLU A 557 -50.03 33.62 -94.35
C GLU A 557 -50.13 33.66 -92.81
N GLU A 558 -51.17 34.29 -92.26
CA GLU A 558 -51.43 34.28 -90.82
C GLU A 558 -51.73 32.88 -90.28
N LEU A 559 -52.46 32.05 -91.04
CA LEU A 559 -52.73 30.66 -90.66
C LEU A 559 -51.43 29.82 -90.65
N ASP A 560 -50.49 30.06 -91.57
CA ASP A 560 -49.16 29.41 -91.54
C ASP A 560 -48.38 29.78 -90.26
N SER A 561 -48.41 31.05 -89.86
CA SER A 561 -47.79 31.49 -88.60
C SER A 561 -48.42 30.83 -87.36
N ILE A 562 -49.75 30.63 -87.38
CA ILE A 562 -50.45 29.89 -86.32
C ILE A 562 -49.99 28.43 -86.30
N VAL A 563 -49.85 27.76 -87.45
CA VAL A 563 -49.34 26.38 -87.52
C VAL A 563 -47.96 26.28 -86.90
N GLU A 564 -47.03 27.17 -87.27
CA GLU A 564 -45.67 27.19 -86.70
C GLU A 564 -45.70 27.36 -85.17
N SER A 565 -46.51 28.29 -84.67
CA SER A 565 -46.68 28.52 -83.23
C SER A 565 -47.24 27.29 -82.51
N VAL A 566 -48.19 26.58 -83.12
CA VAL A 566 -48.77 25.36 -82.55
C VAL A 566 -47.76 24.20 -82.50
N VAL A 567 -46.88 24.08 -83.50
CA VAL A 567 -45.78 23.11 -83.49
C VAL A 567 -44.81 23.41 -82.34
N GLN A 568 -44.40 24.67 -82.18
CA GLN A 568 -43.53 25.09 -81.06
C GLN A 568 -44.17 24.81 -79.69
N LEU A 569 -45.49 25.02 -79.55
CA LEU A 569 -46.22 24.68 -78.32
C LEU A 569 -46.23 23.18 -78.04
N ASN A 570 -46.33 22.33 -79.07
CA ASN A 570 -46.27 20.88 -78.91
C ASN A 570 -44.88 20.44 -78.40
N ASP A 571 -43.81 21.00 -78.97
CA ASP A 571 -42.44 20.74 -78.53
C ASP A 571 -42.21 21.17 -77.07
N LEU A 572 -42.72 22.35 -76.68
CA LEU A 572 -42.64 22.82 -75.29
C LEU A 572 -43.39 21.90 -74.33
N ASN A 573 -44.59 21.45 -74.69
CA ASN A 573 -45.34 20.50 -73.86
C ASN A 573 -44.59 19.17 -73.70
N SER A 574 -43.93 18.68 -74.74
CA SER A 574 -43.08 17.48 -74.68
C SER A 574 -41.92 17.65 -73.69
N GLN A 575 -41.26 18.81 -73.71
CA GLN A 575 -40.19 19.14 -72.75
C GLN A 575 -40.72 19.25 -71.31
N ILE A 576 -41.88 19.88 -71.11
CA ILE A 576 -42.52 20.00 -69.78
C ILE A 576 -42.87 18.62 -69.24
N ALA A 577 -43.44 17.73 -70.06
CA ALA A 577 -43.75 16.36 -69.66
C ALA A 577 -42.49 15.60 -69.23
N THR A 578 -41.42 15.69 -70.03
CA THR A 578 -40.12 15.06 -69.71
C THR A 578 -39.54 15.59 -68.41
N ALA A 579 -39.51 16.91 -68.22
CA ALA A 579 -39.02 17.53 -66.98
C ALA A 579 -39.84 17.13 -65.75
N ALA A 580 -41.15 16.97 -65.91
CA ALA A 580 -42.04 16.53 -64.85
C ALA A 580 -41.83 15.04 -64.49
N GLU A 581 -41.55 14.17 -65.47
CA GLU A 581 -41.15 12.79 -65.22
C GLU A 581 -39.81 12.69 -64.47
N GLU A 582 -38.83 13.52 -64.84
CA GLU A 582 -37.55 13.64 -64.12
C GLU A 582 -37.77 14.11 -62.67
N GLN A 583 -38.61 15.12 -62.44
CA GLN A 583 -38.98 15.57 -61.10
C GLN A 583 -39.63 14.45 -60.27
N SER A 584 -40.52 13.65 -60.85
CA SER A 584 -41.12 12.49 -60.18
C SER A 584 -40.08 11.45 -59.80
N SER A 585 -39.12 11.16 -60.69
CA SER A 585 -38.00 10.24 -60.40
C SER A 585 -37.14 10.74 -59.23
N VAL A 586 -36.76 12.02 -59.23
CA VAL A 586 -35.99 12.65 -58.14
C VAL A 586 -36.79 12.64 -56.84
N ALA A 587 -38.09 12.89 -56.88
CA ALA A 587 -38.95 12.82 -55.70
C ALA A 587 -38.95 11.42 -55.08
N LEU A 588 -39.04 10.36 -55.89
CA LEU A 588 -38.98 8.97 -55.41
C LEU A 588 -37.62 8.63 -54.80
N GLU A 589 -36.53 9.14 -55.36
CA GLU A 589 -35.19 8.96 -54.78
C GLU A 589 -35.05 9.69 -53.44
N LEU A 590 -35.51 10.95 -53.37
CA LEU A 590 -35.53 11.72 -52.12
C LEU A 590 -36.36 11.01 -51.05
N SER A 591 -37.51 10.45 -51.40
CA SER A 591 -38.33 9.67 -50.47
C SER A 591 -37.58 8.47 -49.88
N ARG A 592 -36.81 7.74 -50.70
CA ARG A 592 -35.95 6.64 -50.21
C ARG A 592 -34.85 7.15 -49.28
N ASN A 593 -34.21 8.27 -49.63
CA ASN A 593 -33.17 8.88 -48.80
C ASN A 593 -33.72 9.34 -47.45
N MET A 594 -34.92 9.94 -47.41
CA MET A 594 -35.56 10.36 -46.17
C MET A 594 -35.93 9.17 -45.27
N ASN A 595 -36.38 8.04 -45.84
CA ASN A 595 -36.59 6.82 -45.07
C ASN A 595 -35.28 6.31 -44.42
N SER A 596 -34.16 6.35 -45.16
CA SER A 596 -32.84 6.01 -44.60
C SER A 596 -32.42 6.96 -43.47
N ILE A 597 -32.68 8.26 -43.62
CA ILE A 597 -32.45 9.25 -42.55
C ILE A 597 -33.30 8.95 -41.32
N GLN A 598 -34.57 8.56 -41.49
CA GLN A 598 -35.45 8.19 -40.40
C GLN A 598 -34.89 6.99 -39.60
N ASP A 599 -34.35 5.97 -40.29
CA ASP A 599 -33.69 4.82 -39.65
C ASP A 599 -32.42 5.25 -38.89
N ILE A 600 -31.64 6.17 -39.44
CA ILE A 600 -30.45 6.72 -38.77
C ILE A 600 -30.84 7.49 -37.50
N VAL A 601 -31.88 8.34 -37.57
CA VAL A 601 -32.39 9.11 -36.43
C VAL A 601 -32.88 8.16 -35.33
N ALA A 602 -33.60 7.10 -35.69
CA ALA A 602 -34.06 6.08 -34.73
C ALA A 602 -32.88 5.37 -34.03
N ASN A 603 -31.85 4.96 -34.78
CA ASN A 603 -30.65 4.35 -34.22
C ASN A 603 -29.87 5.31 -33.31
N LEU A 604 -29.74 6.59 -33.71
CA LEU A 604 -29.09 7.61 -32.89
C LEU A 604 -29.86 7.88 -31.60
N SER A 605 -31.20 7.87 -31.64
CA SER A 605 -32.03 8.06 -30.45
C SER A 605 -31.84 6.90 -29.47
N GLN A 606 -31.82 5.66 -29.98
CA GLN A 606 -31.50 4.49 -29.16
C GLN A 606 -30.10 4.59 -28.53
N ASN A 607 -29.08 5.02 -29.29
CA ASN A 607 -27.72 5.21 -28.79
C ASN A 607 -27.67 6.31 -27.71
N GLY A 608 -28.39 7.42 -27.88
CA GLY A 608 -28.52 8.47 -26.88
C GLY A 608 -29.13 7.96 -25.58
N GLN A 609 -30.21 7.16 -25.67
CA GLN A 609 -30.85 6.54 -24.52
C GLN A 609 -29.91 5.56 -23.79
N GLN A 610 -29.13 4.78 -24.55
CA GLN A 610 -28.13 3.88 -23.99
C GLN A 610 -27.00 4.64 -23.29
N ALA A 611 -26.51 5.74 -23.88
CA ALA A 611 -25.50 6.60 -23.26
C ALA A 611 -26.00 7.23 -21.95
N ALA A 612 -27.26 7.67 -21.89
CA ALA A 612 -27.86 8.19 -20.65
C ALA A 612 -27.98 7.12 -19.56
N THR A 613 -28.28 5.87 -19.96
CA THR A 613 -28.33 4.72 -19.05
C THR A 613 -26.93 4.37 -18.53
N GLU A 614 -25.93 4.34 -19.40
CA GLU A 614 -24.55 4.04 -19.03
C GLU A 614 -23.95 5.11 -18.12
N ALA A 615 -24.25 6.40 -18.37
CA ALA A 615 -23.91 7.48 -17.47
C ALA A 615 -24.52 7.27 -16.07
N THR A 616 -25.76 6.78 -15.98
CA THR A 616 -26.39 6.46 -14.69
C THR A 616 -25.69 5.30 -13.98
N ASN A 617 -25.26 4.27 -14.72
CA ASN A 617 -24.48 3.15 -14.17
C ASN A 617 -23.10 3.62 -13.66
N LEU A 618 -22.41 4.46 -14.44
CA LEU A 618 -21.12 5.04 -14.05
C LEU A 618 -21.26 5.92 -12.80
N ALA A 619 -22.35 6.68 -12.68
CA ALA A 619 -22.62 7.48 -11.48
C ALA A 619 -22.71 6.56 -10.25
N ALA A 620 -23.47 5.47 -10.33
CA ALA A 620 -23.61 4.51 -9.24
C ALA A 620 -22.27 3.83 -8.86
N ILE A 621 -21.44 3.49 -9.84
CA ILE A 621 -20.10 2.92 -9.60
C ILE A 621 -19.20 3.95 -8.90
N ASN A 622 -19.23 5.20 -9.35
CA ASN A 622 -18.42 6.27 -8.77
C ASN A 622 -18.89 6.63 -7.35
N ASP A 623 -20.20 6.62 -7.09
CA ASP A 623 -20.75 6.79 -5.73
C ASP A 623 -20.28 5.67 -4.79
N LYS A 624 -20.27 4.42 -5.29
CA LYS A 624 -19.73 3.29 -4.53
C LYS A 624 -18.23 3.42 -4.28
N LEU A 625 -17.46 3.98 -5.22
CA LEU A 625 -16.05 4.31 -5.02
C LEU A 625 -15.89 5.36 -3.92
N LYS A 626 -16.69 6.44 -3.92
CA LYS A 626 -16.72 7.45 -2.84
C LYS A 626 -17.07 6.82 -1.49
N GLU A 627 -18.04 5.91 -1.44
CA GLU A 627 -18.41 5.19 -0.22
C GLU A 627 -17.24 4.37 0.33
N VAL A 628 -16.54 3.61 -0.53
CA VAL A 628 -15.37 2.81 -0.14
C VAL A 628 -14.24 3.70 0.38
N ILE A 629 -13.95 4.82 -0.27
CA ILE A 629 -12.92 5.77 0.19
C ILE A 629 -13.36 6.47 1.48
N GLY A 630 -14.65 6.77 1.63
CA GLY A 630 -15.24 7.39 2.81
C GLY A 630 -15.13 6.54 4.09
N ARG A 631 -14.77 5.26 3.98
CA ARG A 631 -14.39 4.41 5.13
C ARG A 631 -13.07 4.82 5.76
N PHE A 632 -12.23 5.57 5.05
CA PHE A 632 -11.00 6.14 5.56
C PHE A 632 -11.24 7.58 6.02
N LYS A 633 -10.80 7.90 7.23
CA LYS A 633 -10.85 9.28 7.72
C LYS A 633 -9.61 10.03 7.24
N LEU A 634 -9.82 11.04 6.40
CA LEU A 634 -8.75 11.84 5.78
C LEU A 634 -8.49 13.17 6.48
N SER A 635 -9.41 13.63 7.33
CA SER A 635 -9.35 14.92 8.03
C SER A 635 -9.99 14.84 9.41
#